data_AF-A0A3D5FTQ8-F1
#
_entry.id   AF-A0A3D5FTQ8-F1
#
_cell.length_a   1.000
_cell.length_b   1.000
_cell.length_c   1.000
_cell.angle_alpha   90.00
_cell.angle_beta   90.00
_cell.angle_gamma   90.00
#
_symmetry.space_group_name_H-M   'P 1'
#
loop_
_entity.id
_entity.type
_entity.pdbx_description
1 polymer ?
#
loop_
_entity_poly.entity_id
_entity_poly.type
_entity_poly.pdbx_seq_one_letter_code
_entity_poly.pdbx_strand_id
1 'polypeptide(L)'
;MNPRYGLVLFVFASAAAGWAAAYFSRHEWRPAALVFRAVFVSTLVLNVTWQYSLFEPVRDVVFGRETPSQFLRAREHNYGVFEFANQHLPAKSKVLLQGMVRGFYLNAPYMWDHPHQAILRYDDYTTPEDFLARLRKLGITHIARVIRVSDTRHAMGFPQYFLDPFHESFRQKYLKLLYRDQMCVLFEIHHGNGN
;
A
#
# COMPACT_ATOMS: atom_id res chain seq x y z
N MET A 1 8.91 11.70 13.47
CA MET A 1 9.52 10.54 14.17
C MET A 1 8.60 9.34 13.99
N ASN A 2 9.09 8.18 13.54
CA ASN A 2 8.21 7.02 13.27
C ASN A 2 7.66 6.49 14.61
N PRO A 3 6.32 6.36 14.78
CA PRO A 3 5.69 6.01 16.07
C PRO A 3 6.20 4.71 16.68
N ARG A 4 6.79 3.80 15.87
CA ARG A 4 7.48 2.59 16.35
C ARG A 4 8.62 2.86 17.35
N TYR A 5 9.29 4.01 17.27
CA TYR A 5 10.37 4.36 18.21
C TYR A 5 9.85 4.90 19.55
N GLY A 6 8.54 5.18 19.65
CA GLY A 6 7.89 5.58 20.91
C GLY A 6 7.42 4.40 21.77
N LEU A 7 7.56 3.15 21.33
CA LEU A 7 7.09 1.96 22.06
C LEU A 7 7.68 1.85 23.47
N VAL A 8 8.94 2.25 23.66
CA VAL A 8 9.59 2.27 24.97
C VAL A 8 8.97 3.33 25.90
N LEU A 9 8.57 4.48 25.35
CA LEU A 9 7.91 5.54 26.11
C LEU A 9 6.53 5.09 26.61
N PHE A 10 5.83 4.23 25.86
CA PHE A 10 4.56 3.66 26.31
C PHE A 10 4.72 2.78 27.56
N VAL A 11 5.81 2.01 27.68
CA VAL A 11 6.05 1.16 28.87
C VAL A 11 6.20 2.03 30.13
N PHE A 12 7.02 3.07 30.06
CA PHE A 12 7.21 4.00 31.17
C PHE A 12 5.93 4.80 31.48
N ALA A 13 5.20 5.23 30.44
CA ALA A 13 3.92 5.90 30.61
C ALA A 13 2.87 5.00 31.28
N SER A 14 2.81 3.71 30.92
CA SER A 14 1.91 2.73 31.55
C SER A 14 2.27 2.48 33.02
N ALA A 15 3.56 2.36 33.35
CA ALA A 15 4.00 2.22 34.74
C ALA A 15 3.69 3.48 35.56
N ALA A 16 3.93 4.67 35.01
CA ALA A 16 3.61 5.94 35.65
C ALA A 16 2.09 6.12 35.85
N ALA A 17 1.28 5.72 34.87
CA ALA A 17 -0.18 5.73 34.97
C ALA A 17 -0.68 4.76 36.06
N GLY A 18 -0.09 3.57 36.16
CA GLY A 18 -0.40 2.60 37.22
C GLY A 18 -0.03 3.12 38.62
N TRP A 19 1.13 3.74 38.76
CA TRP A 19 1.54 4.38 40.01
C TRP A 19 0.61 5.54 40.40
N ALA A 20 0.30 6.43 39.45
CA ALA A 20 -0.64 7.54 39.68
C ALA A 20 -2.03 7.03 40.08
N ALA A 21 -2.53 5.98 39.42
CA ALA A 21 -3.79 5.35 39.78
C ALA A 21 -3.79 4.81 41.22
N ALA A 22 -2.72 4.10 41.60
CA ALA A 22 -2.56 3.56 42.95
C ALA A 22 -2.46 4.68 43.99
N TYR A 23 -1.70 5.74 43.72
CA TYR A 23 -1.51 6.88 44.62
C TYR A 23 -2.82 7.66 44.83
N PHE A 24 -3.48 8.10 43.75
CA PHE A 24 -4.69 8.91 43.84
C PHE A 24 -5.93 8.13 44.27
N SER A 25 -5.95 6.79 44.14
CA SER A 25 -7.03 5.97 44.68
C SER A 25 -7.08 5.95 46.22
N ARG A 26 -5.95 6.20 46.88
CA ARG A 26 -5.80 6.20 48.34
C ARG A 26 -5.69 7.61 48.93
N HIS A 27 -5.75 8.64 48.09
CA HIS A 27 -5.47 10.01 48.50
C HIS A 27 -6.73 10.70 49.05
N GLU A 28 -6.62 11.34 50.22
CA GLU A 28 -7.76 11.98 50.90
C GLU A 28 -8.25 13.26 50.21
N TRP A 29 -7.48 13.79 49.25
CA TRP A 29 -7.84 14.99 48.50
C TRP A 29 -8.90 14.70 47.43
N ARG A 30 -10.17 14.84 47.85
CA ARG A 30 -11.38 14.62 47.04
C ARG A 30 -11.38 15.19 45.60
N PRO A 31 -10.99 16.45 45.34
CA PRO A 31 -11.00 16.99 43.98
C PRO A 31 -9.98 16.30 43.06
N ALA A 32 -8.78 15.98 43.56
CA ALA A 32 -7.77 15.27 42.77
C ALA A 32 -8.23 13.85 42.40
N ALA A 33 -8.86 13.14 43.34
CA ALA A 33 -9.45 11.83 43.07
C ALA A 33 -10.59 11.91 42.04
N LEU A 34 -11.41 12.96 42.07
CA LEU A 34 -12.49 13.18 41.09
C LEU A 34 -11.94 13.49 39.70
N VAL A 35 -10.95 14.37 39.59
CA VAL A 35 -10.25 14.67 38.33
C VAL A 35 -9.62 13.41 37.75
N PHE A 36 -8.91 12.62 38.56
CA PHE A 36 -8.30 11.37 38.11
C PHE A 36 -9.36 10.40 37.54
N ARG A 37 -10.47 10.17 38.26
CA ARG A 37 -11.57 9.32 37.79
C ARG A 37 -12.17 9.83 36.49
N ALA A 38 -12.39 11.14 36.37
CA ALA A 38 -12.93 11.76 35.16
C ALA A 38 -12.01 11.58 33.96
N VAL A 39 -10.69 11.76 34.15
CA VAL A 39 -9.68 11.52 33.10
C VAL A 39 -9.65 10.05 32.71
N PHE A 40 -9.60 9.14 33.70
CA PHE A 40 -9.58 7.69 33.45
C PHE A 40 -10.81 7.23 32.65
N VAL A 41 -12.01 7.64 33.07
CA VAL A 41 -13.26 7.32 32.36
C VAL A 41 -13.25 7.93 30.96
N SER A 42 -12.84 9.19 30.81
CA SER A 42 -12.72 9.85 29.50
C SER A 42 -11.77 9.09 28.57
N THR A 43 -10.61 8.66 29.07
CA THR A 43 -9.64 7.85 28.31
C THR A 43 -10.23 6.51 27.90
N LEU A 44 -10.97 5.84 28.79
CA LEU A 44 -11.64 4.58 28.46
C LEU A 44 -12.68 4.79 27.35
N VAL A 45 -13.53 5.81 27.48
CA VAL A 45 -14.54 6.15 26.47
C VAL A 45 -13.88 6.45 25.12
N LEU A 46 -12.85 7.31 25.09
CA LEU A 46 -12.13 7.64 23.87
C LEU A 46 -11.48 6.40 23.23
N ASN A 47 -10.92 5.48 24.04
CA ASN A 47 -10.35 4.24 23.53
C ASN A 47 -11.43 3.33 22.92
N VAL A 48 -12.58 3.18 23.57
CA VAL A 48 -13.70 2.38 23.05
C VAL A 48 -14.24 3.00 21.76
N THR A 49 -14.42 4.32 21.72
CA THR A 49 -14.86 5.04 20.51
C THR A 49 -13.85 4.85 19.36
N TRP A 50 -12.55 4.97 19.65
CA TRP A 50 -11.50 4.77 18.66
C TRP A 50 -11.48 3.33 18.13
N GLN A 51 -11.56 2.34 19.02
CA GLN A 51 -11.62 0.93 18.62
C GLN A 51 -12.87 0.64 17.79
N TYR A 52 -14.02 1.18 18.16
CA TYR A 52 -15.24 1.06 17.37
C TYR A 52 -15.07 1.68 15.98
N SER A 53 -14.46 2.86 15.88
CA SER A 53 -14.18 3.51 14.59
C SER A 53 -13.22 2.71 13.71
N LEU A 54 -12.31 1.92 14.30
CA LEU A 54 -11.43 1.00 13.56
C LEU A 54 -12.12 -0.32 13.19
N PHE A 55 -13.10 -0.75 13.99
CA PHE A 55 -13.88 -1.96 13.76
C PHE A 55 -14.99 -1.76 12.73
N GLU A 56 -15.66 -0.61 12.76
CA GLU A 56 -16.79 -0.27 11.89
C GLU A 56 -16.54 -0.62 10.41
N PRO A 57 -15.38 -0.30 9.81
CA PRO A 57 -15.16 -0.55 8.41
C PRO A 57 -15.02 -2.04 8.05
N VAL A 58 -14.60 -2.89 9.02
CA VAL A 58 -14.38 -4.35 8.85
C VAL A 58 -15.53 -5.20 9.42
N ARG A 59 -16.52 -4.59 10.06
CA ARG A 59 -17.58 -5.28 10.80
C ARG A 59 -18.30 -6.33 9.94
N ASP A 60 -18.58 -5.99 8.68
CA ASP A 60 -19.39 -6.84 7.81
C ASP A 60 -18.60 -8.04 7.31
N VAL A 61 -17.27 -7.93 7.22
CA VAL A 61 -16.37 -9.08 7.00
C VAL A 61 -16.34 -9.99 8.23
N VAL A 62 -16.22 -9.42 9.43
CA VAL A 62 -16.17 -10.18 10.69
C VAL A 62 -17.45 -10.99 10.92
N PHE A 63 -18.61 -10.41 10.60
CA PHE A 63 -19.89 -11.10 10.71
C PHE A 63 -20.27 -11.93 9.47
N GLY A 64 -19.37 -12.07 8.50
CA GLY A 64 -19.58 -12.89 7.29
C GLY A 64 -20.64 -12.35 6.33
N ARG A 65 -21.03 -11.08 6.46
CA ARG A 65 -21.95 -10.39 5.52
C ARG A 65 -21.25 -9.93 4.25
N GLU A 66 -19.93 -9.75 4.31
CA GLU A 66 -19.07 -9.44 3.19
C GLU A 66 -17.92 -10.45 3.13
N THR A 67 -17.57 -10.93 1.94
CA THR A 67 -16.41 -11.81 1.79
C THR A 67 -15.10 -11.01 1.85
N PRO A 68 -13.98 -11.61 2.31
CA PRO A 68 -12.69 -10.92 2.36
C PRO A 68 -12.24 -10.33 1.01
N SER A 69 -12.53 -11.03 -0.09
CA SER A 69 -12.18 -10.55 -1.44
C SER A 69 -13.00 -9.33 -1.87
N GLN A 70 -14.30 -9.28 -1.53
CA GLN A 70 -15.14 -8.09 -1.78
C GLN A 70 -14.62 -6.88 -1.00
N PHE A 71 -14.31 -7.06 0.28
CA PHE A 71 -13.77 -6.01 1.13
C PHE A 71 -12.43 -5.48 0.59
N LEU A 72 -11.52 -6.37 0.22
CA LEU A 72 -10.21 -6.00 -0.32
C LEU A 72 -10.34 -5.30 -1.67
N ARG A 73 -11.23 -5.76 -2.54
CA ARG A 73 -11.49 -5.12 -3.84
C ARG A 73 -12.02 -3.69 -3.66
N ALA A 74 -12.78 -3.41 -2.60
CA ALA A 74 -13.29 -2.09 -2.31
C ALA A 74 -12.26 -1.15 -1.65
N ARG A 75 -11.26 -1.67 -0.92
CA ARG A 75 -10.39 -0.86 -0.06
C ARG A 75 -8.90 -0.89 -0.41
N GLU A 76 -8.42 -1.91 -1.10
CA GLU A 76 -7.02 -2.00 -1.55
C GLU A 76 -6.96 -1.81 -3.06
N HIS A 77 -6.42 -0.66 -3.48
CA HIS A 77 -6.42 -0.22 -4.88
C HIS A 77 -5.75 -1.22 -5.85
N ASN A 78 -4.78 -2.00 -5.37
CA ASN A 78 -4.06 -2.95 -6.22
C ASN A 78 -4.71 -4.34 -6.23
N TYR A 79 -5.72 -4.59 -5.39
CA TYR A 79 -6.25 -5.94 -5.21
C TYR A 79 -6.96 -6.45 -6.48
N GLY A 80 -7.79 -5.62 -7.13
CA GLY A 80 -8.52 -6.02 -8.35
C GLY A 80 -7.60 -6.48 -9.48
N VAL A 81 -6.54 -5.71 -9.75
CA VAL A 81 -5.54 -6.06 -10.77
C VAL A 81 -4.75 -7.32 -10.42
N PHE A 82 -4.43 -7.55 -9.14
CA PHE A 82 -3.72 -8.76 -8.72
C PHE A 82 -4.59 -10.00 -8.71
N GLU A 83 -5.86 -9.88 -8.32
CA GLU A 83 -6.83 -10.96 -8.39
C GLU A 83 -7.03 -11.41 -9.85
N PHE A 84 -7.18 -10.46 -10.78
CA PHE A 84 -7.21 -10.76 -12.21
C PHE A 84 -5.91 -11.44 -12.66
N ALA A 85 -4.76 -10.90 -12.27
CA ALA A 85 -3.47 -11.45 -12.65
C ALA A 85 -3.27 -12.89 -12.16
N ASN A 86 -3.65 -13.18 -10.91
CA ASN A 86 -3.54 -14.51 -10.31
C ASN A 86 -4.39 -15.57 -11.03
N GLN A 87 -5.48 -15.17 -11.69
CA GLN A 87 -6.38 -16.07 -12.40
C GLN A 87 -6.01 -16.28 -13.86
N HIS A 88 -5.35 -15.30 -14.50
CA HIS A 88 -5.17 -15.29 -15.95
C HIS A 88 -3.71 -15.29 -16.42
N LEU A 89 -2.75 -14.94 -15.57
CA LEU A 89 -1.34 -14.90 -15.99
C LEU A 89 -0.74 -16.31 -16.09
N PRO A 90 0.06 -16.59 -17.13
CA PRO A 90 0.84 -17.82 -17.22
C PRO A 90 1.77 -18.02 -16.02
N ALA A 91 2.03 -19.28 -15.63
CA ALA A 91 2.86 -19.62 -14.47
C ALA A 91 4.31 -19.07 -14.50
N LYS A 92 4.86 -18.80 -15.69
CA LYS A 92 6.21 -18.21 -15.88
C LYS A 92 6.21 -16.68 -15.94
N SER A 93 5.08 -16.03 -15.65
CA SER A 93 4.97 -14.58 -15.71
C SER A 93 5.72 -13.93 -14.56
N LYS A 94 6.44 -12.85 -14.87
CA LYS A 94 6.99 -11.92 -13.88
C LYS A 94 6.44 -10.52 -14.13
N VAL A 95 5.96 -9.88 -13.07
CA VAL A 95 5.23 -8.62 -13.14
C VAL A 95 6.06 -7.47 -12.58
N LEU A 96 6.24 -6.41 -13.35
CA LEU A 96 6.74 -5.13 -12.86
C LEU A 96 5.59 -4.32 -12.28
N LEU A 97 5.72 -3.89 -11.02
CA LEU A 97 4.76 -3.03 -10.35
C LEU A 97 5.22 -1.58 -10.47
N GLN A 98 4.54 -0.81 -11.33
CA GLN A 98 4.82 0.60 -11.57
C GLN A 98 3.95 1.49 -10.68
N GLY A 99 4.60 2.27 -9.82
CA GLY A 99 3.94 3.19 -8.88
C GLY A 99 3.27 2.46 -7.71
N MET A 100 3.62 1.19 -7.48
CA MET A 100 3.11 0.33 -6.42
C MET A 100 4.26 -0.33 -5.67
N VAL A 101 4.14 -0.37 -4.35
CA VAL A 101 5.15 -0.98 -3.45
C VAL A 101 4.57 -2.12 -2.62
N ARG A 102 3.33 -2.51 -2.88
CA ARG A 102 2.59 -3.52 -2.12
C ARG A 102 2.16 -4.61 -3.08
N GLY A 103 2.98 -5.63 -3.25
CA GLY A 103 2.71 -6.78 -4.13
C GLY A 103 2.18 -8.03 -3.43
N PHE A 104 1.86 -7.95 -2.13
CA PHE A 104 1.64 -9.13 -1.28
C PHE A 104 0.40 -9.98 -1.62
N TYR A 105 -0.54 -9.47 -2.42
CA TYR A 105 -1.68 -10.23 -2.94
C TYR A 105 -1.44 -10.83 -4.34
N LEU A 106 -0.27 -10.60 -4.93
CA LEU A 106 0.11 -11.14 -6.24
C LEU A 106 0.91 -12.43 -6.04
N ASN A 107 0.44 -13.53 -6.64
CA ASN A 107 1.06 -14.85 -6.57
C ASN A 107 2.24 -14.98 -7.54
N ALA A 108 2.22 -14.24 -8.64
CA ALA A 108 3.30 -14.24 -9.63
C ALA A 108 4.55 -13.53 -9.07
N PRO A 109 5.77 -13.97 -9.43
CA PRO A 109 6.99 -13.23 -9.13
C PRO A 109 6.87 -11.76 -9.58
N TYR A 110 7.26 -10.83 -8.71
CA TYR A 110 7.13 -9.41 -9.02
C TYR A 110 8.38 -8.61 -8.62
N MET A 111 8.47 -7.40 -9.18
CA MET A 111 9.48 -6.40 -8.83
C MET A 111 8.81 -5.03 -8.73
N TRP A 112 9.23 -4.20 -7.78
CA TRP A 112 8.77 -2.82 -7.65
C TRP A 112 9.73 -1.88 -8.36
N ASP A 113 9.23 -0.75 -8.84
CA ASP A 113 10.03 0.25 -9.51
C ASP A 113 10.41 1.44 -8.61
N HIS A 114 10.55 1.18 -7.31
CA HIS A 114 10.78 2.24 -6.34
C HIS A 114 12.07 3.02 -6.69
N PRO A 115 12.02 4.36 -6.85
CA PRO A 115 13.15 5.16 -7.33
C PRO A 115 14.45 4.93 -6.54
N HIS A 116 14.34 4.80 -5.21
CA HIS A 116 15.49 4.59 -4.34
C HIS A 116 16.07 3.16 -4.35
N GLN A 117 15.41 2.18 -4.96
CA GLN A 117 16.01 0.84 -5.14
C GLN A 117 17.01 0.83 -6.29
N ALA A 118 16.90 1.78 -7.23
CA ALA A 118 17.81 1.98 -8.37
C ALA A 118 18.04 0.74 -9.27
N ILE A 119 17.20 -0.30 -9.18
CA ILE A 119 17.24 -1.45 -10.09
C ILE A 119 16.76 -1.05 -11.50
N LEU A 120 15.76 -0.17 -11.54
CA LEU A 120 15.30 0.56 -12.70
C LEU A 120 15.43 2.05 -12.39
N ARG A 121 16.28 2.74 -13.14
CA ARG A 121 16.35 4.20 -13.15
C ARG A 121 15.86 4.63 -14.51
N TYR A 122 14.67 5.22 -14.56
CA TYR A 122 14.04 5.51 -15.84
C TYR A 122 14.85 6.49 -16.69
N ASP A 123 15.61 7.38 -16.06
CA ASP A 123 16.55 8.32 -16.69
C ASP A 123 17.70 7.63 -17.45
N ASP A 124 17.98 6.35 -17.17
CA ASP A 124 19.03 5.59 -17.86
C ASP A 124 18.59 5.12 -19.27
N TYR A 125 17.30 5.27 -19.62
CA TYR A 125 16.73 4.78 -20.88
C TYR A 125 16.29 5.94 -21.76
N THR A 126 16.98 6.14 -22.88
CA THR A 126 16.64 7.18 -23.86
C THR A 126 15.59 6.74 -24.86
N THR A 127 15.48 5.43 -25.13
CA THR A 127 14.54 4.89 -26.10
C THR A 127 13.66 3.78 -25.50
N PRO A 128 12.42 3.60 -25.99
CA PRO A 128 11.57 2.46 -25.60
C PRO A 128 12.23 1.09 -25.79
N GLU A 129 13.10 0.95 -26.79
CA GLU A 129 13.85 -0.26 -27.11
C GLU A 129 14.86 -0.60 -26.01
N ASP A 130 15.60 0.40 -25.51
CA ASP A 130 16.57 0.23 -24.43
C ASP A 130 15.89 -0.29 -23.16
N PHE A 131 14.73 0.29 -22.86
CA PHE A 131 13.93 -0.12 -21.72
C PHE A 131 13.35 -1.52 -21.91
N LEU A 132 12.86 -1.86 -23.10
CA LEU A 132 12.41 -3.23 -23.41
C LEU A 132 13.54 -4.24 -23.22
N ALA A 133 14.74 -3.93 -23.70
CA ALA A 133 15.91 -4.80 -23.54
C ALA A 133 16.26 -5.01 -22.06
N ARG A 134 16.16 -3.95 -21.24
CA ARG A 134 16.33 -4.06 -19.79
C ARG A 134 15.25 -4.94 -19.15
N LEU A 135 13.99 -4.73 -19.47
CA LEU A 135 12.89 -5.54 -18.94
C LEU A 135 13.06 -7.02 -19.30
N ARG A 136 13.50 -7.30 -20.53
CA ARG A 136 13.85 -8.66 -20.98
C ARG A 136 14.98 -9.26 -20.17
N LYS A 137 16.07 -8.50 -19.91
CA LYS A 137 17.18 -8.95 -19.06
C LYS A 137 16.74 -9.28 -17.63
N LEU A 138 15.74 -8.56 -17.12
CA LEU A 138 15.16 -8.79 -15.80
C LEU A 138 14.07 -9.89 -15.79
N GLY A 139 13.74 -10.44 -16.96
CA GLY A 139 12.71 -11.45 -17.14
C GLY A 139 11.29 -10.92 -16.92
N ILE A 140 11.07 -9.61 -17.01
CA ILE A 140 9.73 -9.00 -16.85
C ILE A 140 8.91 -9.29 -18.11
N THR A 141 7.69 -9.78 -17.90
CA THR A 141 6.73 -10.16 -18.95
C THR A 141 5.46 -9.32 -18.94
N HIS A 142 5.11 -8.78 -17.77
CA HIS A 142 3.88 -8.04 -17.55
C HIS A 142 4.18 -6.78 -16.75
N ILE A 143 3.35 -5.75 -16.91
CA ILE A 143 3.42 -4.51 -16.15
C ILE A 143 2.06 -4.24 -15.52
N ALA A 144 2.00 -4.24 -14.20
CA ALA A 144 0.89 -3.68 -13.45
C ALA A 144 1.23 -2.22 -13.13
N ARG A 145 0.33 -1.28 -13.41
CA ARG A 145 0.60 0.16 -13.31
C ARG A 145 -0.58 0.89 -12.69
N VAL A 146 -0.32 1.83 -11.77
CA VAL A 146 -1.34 2.77 -11.30
C VAL A 146 -1.67 3.81 -12.38
N ILE A 147 -2.95 4.11 -12.56
CA ILE A 147 -3.43 5.07 -13.56
C ILE A 147 -2.97 6.49 -13.21
N ARG A 148 -3.04 6.84 -11.92
CA ARG A 148 -2.59 8.14 -11.42
C ARG A 148 -1.70 7.96 -10.21
N VAL A 149 -0.46 8.41 -10.33
CA VAL A 149 0.45 8.47 -9.19
C VAL A 149 0.06 9.68 -8.33
N SER A 150 -0.02 9.50 -7.02
CA SER A 150 -0.31 10.62 -6.10
C SER A 150 0.82 11.64 -6.09
N ASP A 151 0.52 12.90 -5.83
CA ASP A 151 1.51 13.99 -5.85
C ASP A 151 2.67 13.72 -4.87
N THR A 152 2.38 13.14 -3.70
CA THR A 152 3.39 12.73 -2.73
C THR A 152 4.37 11.69 -3.30
N ARG A 153 3.87 10.69 -4.04
CA ARG A 153 4.74 9.70 -4.69
C ARG A 153 5.47 10.29 -5.88
N HIS A 154 4.81 11.16 -6.64
CA HIS A 154 5.46 11.85 -7.75
C HIS A 154 6.67 12.68 -7.26
N ALA A 155 6.50 13.40 -6.14
CA ALA A 155 7.59 14.13 -5.48
C ALA A 155 8.74 13.24 -4.96
N MET A 156 8.49 11.93 -4.75
CA MET A 156 9.54 10.94 -4.43
C MET A 156 10.27 10.40 -5.67
N GLY A 157 9.93 10.87 -6.87
CA GLY A 157 10.57 10.48 -8.12
C GLY A 157 9.84 9.39 -8.92
N PHE A 158 8.60 9.04 -8.55
CA PHE A 158 7.80 8.15 -9.39
C PHE A 158 7.27 8.90 -10.64
N PRO A 159 7.46 8.39 -11.86
CA PRO A 159 6.92 9.04 -13.07
C PRO A 159 5.39 9.03 -13.10
N GLN A 160 4.79 10.05 -13.74
CA GLN A 160 3.38 9.97 -14.15
C GLN A 160 3.28 9.15 -15.43
N TYR A 161 3.25 7.83 -15.33
CA TYR A 161 3.45 6.90 -16.46
C TYR A 161 2.52 7.07 -17.69
N PHE A 162 1.39 7.75 -17.55
CA PHE A 162 0.46 8.06 -18.66
C PHE A 162 0.59 9.48 -19.21
N LEU A 163 1.29 10.35 -18.50
CA LEU A 163 1.57 11.74 -18.92
C LEU A 163 3.02 11.91 -19.37
N ASP A 164 3.90 11.03 -18.91
CA ASP A 164 5.30 11.00 -19.29
C ASP A 164 5.45 10.52 -20.75
N PRO A 165 6.06 11.32 -21.65
CA PRO A 165 6.17 10.98 -23.07
C PRO A 165 6.91 9.67 -23.33
N PHE A 166 7.95 9.38 -22.53
CA PHE A 166 8.73 8.16 -22.68
C PHE A 166 7.87 6.93 -22.34
N HIS A 167 7.21 6.91 -21.19
CA HIS A 167 6.35 5.79 -20.79
C HIS A 167 5.13 5.61 -21.69
N GLU A 168 4.60 6.69 -22.25
CA GLU A 168 3.49 6.65 -23.19
C GLU A 168 3.91 6.08 -24.55
N SER A 169 5.07 6.51 -25.08
CA SER A 169 5.63 5.93 -26.31
C SER A 169 5.93 4.43 -26.17
N PHE A 170 6.49 4.02 -25.02
CA PHE A 170 6.71 2.61 -24.69
C PHE A 170 5.38 1.83 -24.62
N ARG A 171 4.36 2.42 -23.99
CA ARG A 171 3.03 1.79 -23.88
C ARG A 171 2.42 1.54 -25.25
N GLN A 172 2.42 2.55 -26.12
CA GLN A 172 1.84 2.44 -27.46
C GLN A 172 2.55 1.38 -28.31
N LYS A 173 3.87 1.22 -28.14
CA LYS A 173 4.67 0.32 -28.96
C LYS A 173 4.71 -1.12 -28.47
N TYR A 174 4.76 -1.35 -27.15
CA TYR A 174 5.10 -2.66 -26.57
C TYR A 174 4.10 -3.21 -25.55
N LEU A 175 3.06 -2.46 -25.19
CA LEU A 175 2.12 -2.91 -24.16
C LEU A 175 0.75 -3.24 -24.75
N LYS A 176 0.31 -4.47 -24.50
CA LYS A 176 -1.05 -4.93 -24.78
C LYS A 176 -1.86 -4.92 -23.49
N LEU A 177 -2.99 -4.21 -23.49
CA LEU A 177 -3.87 -4.13 -22.33
C LEU A 177 -4.55 -5.49 -22.09
N LEU A 178 -4.43 -6.03 -20.87
CA LEU A 178 -5.14 -7.23 -20.43
C LEU A 178 -6.31 -6.90 -19.49
N TYR A 179 -6.10 -5.94 -18.59
CA TYR A 179 -7.08 -5.57 -17.57
C TYR A 179 -6.98 -4.10 -17.20
N ARG A 180 -8.12 -3.50 -16.85
CA ARG A 180 -8.22 -2.14 -16.34
C ARG A 180 -9.36 -2.04 -15.33
N ASP A 181 -9.06 -1.41 -14.20
CA ASP A 181 -10.07 -0.90 -13.27
C ASP A 181 -9.95 0.63 -13.15
N GLN A 182 -10.54 1.22 -12.10
CA GLN A 182 -10.53 2.66 -11.88
C GLN A 182 -9.16 3.21 -11.44
N MET A 183 -8.31 2.37 -10.85
CA MET A 183 -7.07 2.76 -10.19
C MET A 183 -5.82 2.18 -10.87
N CYS A 184 -5.94 1.01 -11.46
CA CYS A 184 -4.83 0.21 -11.95
C CYS A 184 -5.12 -0.40 -13.33
N VAL A 185 -4.05 -0.73 -14.03
CA VAL A 185 -4.07 -1.47 -15.29
C VAL A 185 -3.03 -2.58 -15.29
N LEU A 186 -3.29 -3.65 -16.04
CA LEU A 186 -2.35 -4.71 -16.32
C LEU A 186 -2.09 -4.78 -17.82
N PHE A 187 -0.80 -4.82 -18.16
CA PHE A 187 -0.33 -5.01 -19.52
C PHE A 187 0.49 -6.29 -19.65
N GLU A 188 0.37 -6.93 -20.79
CA GLU A 188 1.33 -7.88 -21.33
C GLU A 188 2.36 -7.09 -22.16
N ILE A 189 3.64 -7.44 -22.02
CA ILE A 189 4.69 -6.89 -22.87
C ILE A 189 4.72 -7.74 -24.14
N HIS A 190 4.33 -7.16 -25.28
CA HIS A 190 4.54 -7.79 -26.57
C HIS A 190 5.87 -7.33 -27.16
N HIS A 191 6.67 -8.30 -27.58
CA HIS A 191 7.83 -8.03 -28.41
C HIS A 191 7.29 -7.91 -29.82
N GLY A 192 7.03 -6.67 -30.28
CA GLY A 192 6.60 -6.44 -31.66
C GLY A 192 7.47 -7.25 -32.60
N ASN A 193 6.87 -7.98 -33.56
CA ASN A 193 7.61 -8.80 -34.51
C ASN A 193 8.77 -7.96 -35.05
N GLY A 194 9.99 -8.37 -34.72
CA GLY A 194 11.14 -7.93 -35.48
C GLY A 194 10.88 -8.39 -36.91
N ASN A 195 10.87 -7.45 -37.85
CA ASN A 195 11.15 -7.79 -39.24
C ASN A 195 12.48 -8.54 -39.32
#